data_AF-A0A832RZU2-F1
#
_entry.id   AF-A0A832RZU2-F1
#
_cell.length_a   1.000
_cell.length_b   1.000
_cell.length_c   1.000
_cell.angle_alpha   90.00
_cell.angle_beta   90.00
_cell.angle_gamma   90.00
#
_symmetry.space_group_name_H-M   'P 1'
#
loop_
_entity.id
_entity.type
_entity.pdbx_description
1 polymer ?
#
loop_
_entity_poly.entity_id
_entity_poly.type
_entity_poly.pdbx_seq_one_letter_code
_entity_poly.pdbx_strand_id
1 'polypeptide(L)'
;MPAGEDPSRSLRAATLLLDENIIKAEAISARLEPGIQYLRDQGKDVSRLESLLEEYNGLVEEAKKYRALAASSEEYNSTGTDGYSEDELPAEDIQKEYLIQSQKSMIRANLVLKDIFEEFKLLMPGNIELNETEKLNAAGEGRVILIGDFDLNLQLQEGEMAVMDLSQDSRIKIKGNYLLEVKEGRPEKIFVYHIKSADLEISGSRKTLLLNGENITVEAEGKGYAAFFGNGTYIVEDVNGTNRKEQWAINSFFDEQMMQKEPDKKENRTPLTGMHDPKTGIIIKIY
;
A
#
# COMPACT_ATOMS: atom_id res chain seq x y z
N MET A 1 -43.93 7.73 -4.24
CA MET A 1 -43.19 7.45 -3.01
C MET A 1 -42.34 6.20 -3.27
N PRO A 2 -41.01 6.26 -3.18
CA PRO A 2 -40.20 5.05 -3.33
C PRO A 2 -40.36 4.19 -2.07
N ALA A 3 -40.51 2.89 -2.26
CA ALA A 3 -40.58 1.91 -1.19
C ALA A 3 -39.30 2.01 -0.34
N GLY A 4 -39.48 2.27 0.97
CA GLY A 4 -38.38 2.30 1.92
C GLY A 4 -37.65 0.96 1.90
N GLU A 5 -36.32 1.02 1.83
CA GLU A 5 -35.49 -0.17 1.99
C GLU A 5 -35.83 -0.84 3.31
N ASP A 6 -36.08 -2.14 3.26
CA ASP A 6 -36.37 -2.97 4.42
C ASP A 6 -35.18 -2.89 5.42
N PRO A 7 -35.36 -2.33 6.63
CA PRO A 7 -34.28 -2.16 7.59
C PRO A 7 -33.63 -3.50 7.99
N SER A 8 -34.38 -4.60 7.92
CA SER A 8 -33.86 -5.96 8.18
C SER A 8 -32.84 -6.39 7.11
N ARG A 9 -33.02 -5.96 5.85
CA ARG A 9 -32.10 -6.23 4.75
C ARG A 9 -30.80 -5.41 4.88
N SER A 10 -30.90 -4.19 5.39
CA SER A 10 -29.74 -3.32 5.66
C SER A 10 -28.89 -3.84 6.82
N LEU A 11 -29.52 -4.28 7.92
CA LEU A 11 -28.83 -4.83 9.09
C LEU A 11 -28.05 -6.12 8.76
N ARG A 12 -28.66 -7.01 7.96
CA ARG A 12 -28.01 -8.25 7.51
C ARG A 12 -26.80 -7.96 6.62
N ALA A 13 -26.88 -6.97 5.74
CA ALA A 13 -25.76 -6.56 4.91
C ALA A 13 -24.63 -5.95 5.75
N ALA A 14 -24.94 -5.09 6.72
CA ALA A 14 -23.95 -4.52 7.64
C ALA A 14 -23.25 -5.60 8.47
N THR A 15 -24.00 -6.61 8.89
CA THR A 15 -23.48 -7.76 9.65
C THR A 15 -22.49 -8.58 8.83
N LEU A 16 -22.81 -8.89 7.57
CA LEU A 16 -21.89 -9.61 6.67
C LEU A 16 -20.59 -8.83 6.43
N LEU A 17 -20.68 -7.51 6.20
CA LEU A 17 -19.50 -6.67 6.02
C LEU A 17 -18.61 -6.66 7.27
N LEU A 18 -19.21 -6.67 8.46
CA LEU A 18 -18.49 -6.72 9.72
C LEU A 18 -17.77 -8.07 9.90
N ASP A 19 -18.42 -9.19 9.59
CA ASP A 19 -17.82 -10.53 9.62
C ASP A 19 -16.61 -10.62 8.67
N GLU A 20 -16.76 -10.12 7.44
CA GLU A 20 -15.66 -10.06 6.47
C GLU A 20 -14.49 -9.20 6.98
N ASN A 21 -14.77 -8.08 7.64
CA ASN A 21 -13.75 -7.20 8.17
C ASN A 21 -12.99 -7.84 9.35
N ILE A 22 -13.68 -8.58 10.20
CA ILE A 22 -13.05 -9.34 11.30
C ILE A 22 -12.11 -10.41 10.72
N ILE A 23 -12.56 -11.19 9.74
CA ILE A 23 -11.72 -12.23 9.08
C ILE A 23 -10.47 -11.60 8.44
N LYS A 24 -10.64 -10.46 7.75
CA LYS A 24 -9.51 -9.73 7.17
C LYS A 24 -8.54 -9.25 8.25
N ALA A 25 -9.04 -8.77 9.37
CA ALA A 25 -8.21 -8.29 10.47
C ALA A 25 -7.37 -9.42 11.11
N GLU A 26 -7.95 -10.60 11.31
CA GLU A 26 -7.20 -11.79 11.76
C GLU A 26 -6.10 -12.18 10.77
N ALA A 27 -6.41 -12.18 9.47
CA ALA A 27 -5.43 -12.48 8.43
C ALA A 27 -4.29 -11.44 8.38
N ILE A 28 -4.59 -10.16 8.65
CA ILE A 28 -3.58 -9.10 8.76
C ILE A 28 -2.70 -9.34 9.98
N SER A 29 -3.28 -9.62 11.15
CA SER A 29 -2.53 -9.92 12.38
C SER A 29 -1.48 -11.03 12.17
N ALA A 30 -1.91 -12.15 11.58
CA ALA A 30 -1.04 -13.28 11.28
C ALA A 30 0.13 -12.94 10.33
N ARG A 31 0.02 -11.86 9.55
CA ARG A 31 1.10 -11.37 8.67
C ARG A 31 2.02 -10.36 9.33
N LEU A 32 1.53 -9.64 10.32
CA LEU A 32 2.35 -8.66 11.06
C LEU A 32 3.38 -9.37 11.93
N GLU A 33 3.04 -10.52 12.53
CA GLU A 33 3.94 -11.29 13.40
C GLU A 33 5.28 -11.65 12.74
N PRO A 34 5.33 -12.26 11.53
CA PRO A 34 6.59 -12.49 10.82
C PRO A 34 7.38 -11.20 10.56
N GLY A 35 6.71 -10.06 10.37
CA GLY A 35 7.35 -8.76 10.13
C GLY A 35 8.06 -8.23 11.36
N ILE A 36 7.39 -8.31 12.50
CA ILE A 36 7.98 -7.95 13.79
C ILE A 36 9.16 -8.87 14.09
N GLN A 37 9.02 -10.18 13.87
CA GLN A 37 10.10 -11.14 14.06
C GLN A 37 11.32 -10.81 13.19
N TYR A 38 11.11 -10.51 11.90
CA TYR A 38 12.20 -10.13 11.01
C TYR A 38 12.95 -8.89 11.50
N LEU A 39 12.24 -7.83 11.89
CA LEU A 39 12.87 -6.62 12.41
C LEU A 39 13.65 -6.91 13.71
N ARG A 40 13.11 -7.77 14.57
CA ARG A 40 13.78 -8.25 15.79
C ARG A 40 15.07 -9.00 15.46
N ASP A 41 15.04 -9.89 14.47
CA ASP A 41 16.20 -10.66 14.01
C ASP A 41 17.28 -9.75 13.38
N GLN A 42 16.87 -8.62 12.81
CA GLN A 42 17.78 -7.55 12.35
C GLN A 42 18.30 -6.65 13.50
N GLY A 43 17.96 -6.96 14.76
CA GLY A 43 18.40 -6.21 15.93
C GLY A 43 17.72 -4.86 16.11
N LYS A 44 16.57 -4.62 15.46
CA LYS A 44 15.76 -3.40 15.68
C LYS A 44 14.99 -3.53 16.99
N ASP A 45 14.79 -2.40 17.67
CA ASP A 45 13.86 -2.33 18.80
C ASP A 45 12.42 -2.37 18.27
N VAL A 46 11.74 -3.46 18.54
CA VAL A 46 10.36 -3.71 18.09
C VAL A 46 9.34 -3.59 19.21
N SER A 47 9.73 -3.11 20.39
CA SER A 47 8.87 -3.07 21.58
C SER A 47 7.55 -2.33 21.32
N ARG A 48 7.60 -1.24 20.53
CA ARG A 48 6.40 -0.49 20.14
C ARG A 48 5.52 -1.27 19.17
N LEU A 49 6.10 -1.94 18.18
CA LEU A 49 5.34 -2.78 17.25
C LEU A 49 4.62 -3.93 17.97
N GLU A 50 5.28 -4.58 18.92
CA GLU A 50 4.70 -5.66 19.72
C GLU A 50 3.50 -5.17 20.54
N SER A 51 3.65 -4.02 21.22
CA SER A 51 2.58 -3.39 21.99
C SER A 51 1.38 -3.00 21.11
N LEU A 52 1.64 -2.40 19.94
CA LEU A 52 0.58 -2.04 19.00
C LEU A 52 -0.13 -3.28 18.43
N LEU A 53 0.60 -4.36 18.13
CA LEU A 53 0.01 -5.61 17.65
C LEU A 53 -0.86 -6.27 18.73
N GLU A 54 -0.44 -6.24 20.00
CA GLU A 54 -1.24 -6.71 21.13
C GLU A 54 -2.53 -5.91 21.27
N GLU A 55 -2.45 -4.57 21.20
CA GLU A 55 -3.64 -3.69 21.23
C GLU A 55 -4.60 -3.98 20.06
N TYR A 56 -4.06 -4.12 18.84
CA TYR A 56 -4.82 -4.47 17.65
C TYR A 56 -5.57 -5.80 17.83
N ASN A 57 -4.86 -6.84 18.28
CA ASN A 57 -5.44 -8.16 18.51
C ASN A 57 -6.52 -8.13 19.60
N GLY A 58 -6.29 -7.37 20.67
CA GLY A 58 -7.29 -7.14 21.72
C GLY A 58 -8.58 -6.53 21.19
N LEU A 59 -8.48 -5.54 20.30
CA LEU A 59 -9.64 -4.88 19.68
C LEU A 59 -10.37 -5.79 18.69
N VAL A 60 -9.66 -6.62 17.92
CA VAL A 60 -10.27 -7.62 17.03
C VAL A 60 -11.02 -8.69 17.84
N GLU A 61 -10.43 -9.16 18.94
CA GLU A 61 -11.09 -10.09 19.85
C GLU A 61 -12.32 -9.48 20.56
N GLU A 62 -12.26 -8.20 20.92
CA GLU A 62 -13.42 -7.47 21.45
C GLU A 62 -14.55 -7.39 20.40
N ALA A 63 -14.20 -7.08 19.14
CA ALA A 63 -15.16 -7.04 18.05
C ALA A 63 -15.85 -8.40 17.86
N LYS A 64 -15.08 -9.49 17.91
CA LYS A 64 -15.59 -10.88 17.82
C LYS A 64 -16.55 -11.21 18.96
N LYS A 65 -16.21 -10.84 20.20
CA LYS A 65 -17.07 -11.07 21.37
C LYS A 65 -18.42 -10.36 21.19
N TYR A 66 -18.42 -9.08 20.83
CA TYR A 66 -19.66 -8.36 20.60
C TYR A 66 -20.45 -8.91 19.40
N ARG A 67 -19.76 -9.34 18.34
CA ARG A 67 -20.40 -9.98 17.19
C ARG A 67 -21.12 -11.29 17.57
N ALA A 68 -20.49 -12.10 18.43
CA ALA A 68 -21.08 -13.33 18.94
C ALA A 68 -22.28 -13.06 19.87
N LEU A 69 -22.19 -12.02 20.72
CA LEU A 69 -23.32 -11.59 21.57
C LEU A 69 -24.51 -11.15 20.70
N ALA A 70 -24.28 -10.38 19.64
CA ALA A 70 -25.33 -10.01 18.69
C ALA A 70 -25.98 -11.21 18.00
N ALA A 71 -25.21 -12.25 17.66
CA ALA A 71 -25.75 -13.48 17.08
C ALA A 71 -26.63 -14.24 18.09
N SER A 72 -26.19 -14.33 19.35
CA SER A 72 -26.96 -15.01 20.40
C SER A 72 -28.28 -14.30 20.75
N SER A 73 -28.33 -12.97 20.64
CA SER A 73 -29.57 -12.20 20.86
C SER A 73 -30.56 -12.34 19.69
N GLU A 74 -30.09 -12.69 18.49
CA GLU A 74 -30.93 -13.02 17.32
C GLU A 74 -31.65 -14.36 17.49
N GLU A 75 -30.96 -15.35 18.08
CA GLU A 75 -31.48 -16.70 18.28
C GLU A 75 -32.58 -16.74 19.34
N TYR A 76 -32.46 -15.93 20.42
CA TYR A 76 -33.47 -15.79 21.47
C TYR A 76 -34.81 -15.23 20.95
N ASN A 77 -34.77 -14.36 19.93
CA ASN A 77 -35.96 -13.80 19.26
C ASN A 77 -36.72 -14.85 18.43
N SER A 78 -36.03 -15.88 17.95
CA SER A 78 -36.63 -16.93 17.10
C SER A 78 -37.33 -18.03 17.92
N THR A 79 -37.06 -18.12 19.22
CA THR A 79 -37.61 -19.17 20.10
C THR A 79 -38.81 -18.77 20.96
N GLY A 80 -39.34 -17.55 20.82
CA GLY A 80 -40.66 -17.14 21.32
C GLY A 80 -40.98 -17.56 22.76
N THR A 81 -40.61 -16.74 23.74
CA THR A 81 -41.22 -16.82 25.07
C THR A 81 -41.82 -15.47 25.43
N ASP A 82 -43.15 -15.43 25.43
CA ASP A 82 -43.98 -14.30 25.86
C ASP A 82 -43.75 -14.05 27.36
N GLY A 83 -42.78 -13.19 27.67
CA GLY A 83 -42.46 -12.77 29.03
C GLY A 83 -42.09 -11.30 29.05
N TYR A 84 -43.09 -10.43 28.88
CA TYR A 84 -42.91 -8.98 29.00
C TYR A 84 -42.49 -8.62 30.44
N SER A 85 -41.22 -8.22 30.60
CA SER A 85 -40.75 -7.45 31.75
C SER A 85 -40.58 -6.00 31.29
N GLU A 86 -41.27 -5.06 31.93
CA GLU A 86 -41.41 -3.64 31.51
C GLU A 86 -40.10 -2.81 31.58
N ASP A 87 -39.00 -3.38 32.08
CA ASP A 87 -37.69 -2.71 32.28
C ASP A 87 -36.59 -3.18 31.31
N GLU A 88 -36.86 -4.14 30.41
CA GLU A 88 -35.86 -4.65 29.46
C GLU A 88 -36.00 -4.00 28.08
N LEU A 89 -34.89 -3.48 27.54
CA LEU A 89 -34.82 -3.00 26.16
C LEU A 89 -35.28 -4.10 25.19
N PRO A 90 -36.04 -3.76 24.13
CA PRO A 90 -36.42 -4.74 23.12
C PRO A 90 -35.17 -5.49 22.62
N ALA A 91 -35.25 -6.81 22.49
CA ALA A 91 -34.12 -7.65 22.10
C ALA A 91 -33.48 -7.24 20.74
N GLU A 92 -34.25 -6.60 19.85
CA GLU A 92 -33.74 -6.01 18.60
C GLU A 92 -32.80 -4.81 18.86
N ASP A 93 -33.05 -4.02 19.90
CA ASP A 93 -32.21 -2.89 20.29
C ASP A 93 -30.91 -3.37 20.97
N ILE A 94 -30.98 -4.49 21.69
CA ILE A 94 -29.79 -5.15 22.28
C ILE A 94 -28.87 -5.70 21.18
N GLN A 95 -29.44 -6.37 20.17
CA GLN A 95 -28.69 -6.88 19.02
C GLN A 95 -27.97 -5.73 18.29
N LYS A 96 -28.68 -4.64 18.02
CA LYS A 96 -28.12 -3.45 17.36
C LYS A 96 -26.98 -2.84 18.19
N GLU A 97 -27.14 -2.73 19.50
CA GLU A 97 -26.09 -2.19 20.37
C GLU A 97 -24.81 -3.04 20.30
N TYR A 98 -24.93 -4.38 20.36
CA TYR A 98 -23.77 -5.26 20.21
C TYR A 98 -23.10 -5.13 18.84
N LEU A 99 -23.87 -5.00 17.75
CA LEU A 99 -23.29 -4.75 16.42
C LEU A 99 -22.55 -3.41 16.36
N ILE A 100 -23.10 -2.36 16.99
CA ILE A 100 -22.45 -1.04 17.08
C ILE A 100 -21.13 -1.13 17.86
N GLN A 101 -21.11 -1.85 18.98
CA GLN A 101 -19.89 -2.02 19.77
C GLN A 101 -18.82 -2.81 19.01
N SER A 102 -19.22 -3.89 18.33
CA SER A 102 -18.32 -4.65 17.46
C SER A 102 -17.71 -3.77 16.36
N GLN A 103 -18.54 -2.94 15.70
CA GLN A 103 -18.07 -1.99 14.70
C GLN A 103 -17.10 -0.94 15.28
N LYS A 104 -17.37 -0.40 16.48
CA LYS A 104 -16.48 0.55 17.16
C LYS A 104 -15.11 -0.05 17.45
N SER A 105 -15.07 -1.30 17.93
CA SER A 105 -13.80 -2.01 18.17
C SER A 105 -13.04 -2.20 16.85
N MET A 106 -13.71 -2.53 15.75
CA MET A 106 -13.07 -2.62 14.42
C MET A 106 -12.54 -1.27 13.90
N ILE A 107 -13.26 -0.17 14.14
CA ILE A 107 -12.77 1.17 13.77
C ILE A 107 -11.50 1.50 14.54
N ARG A 108 -11.47 1.22 15.85
CA ARG A 108 -10.27 1.41 16.68
C ARG A 108 -9.12 0.52 16.23
N ALA A 109 -9.39 -0.75 15.92
CA ALA A 109 -8.39 -1.67 15.39
C ALA A 109 -7.76 -1.11 14.10
N ASN A 110 -8.55 -0.53 13.20
CA ASN A 110 -8.01 0.10 11.99
C ASN A 110 -7.14 1.33 12.26
N LEU A 111 -7.39 2.09 13.33
CA LEU A 111 -6.52 3.20 13.73
C LEU A 111 -5.18 2.67 14.25
N VAL A 112 -5.19 1.66 15.11
CA VAL A 112 -3.96 1.01 15.61
C VAL A 112 -3.19 0.37 14.45
N LEU A 113 -3.88 -0.25 13.50
CA LEU A 113 -3.26 -0.82 12.31
C LEU A 113 -2.50 0.23 11.48
N LYS A 114 -3.03 1.45 11.38
CA LYS A 114 -2.32 2.55 10.74
C LYS A 114 -1.01 2.86 11.48
N ASP A 115 -1.07 2.94 12.80
CA ASP A 115 0.12 3.21 13.63
C ASP A 115 1.16 2.09 13.52
N ILE A 116 0.71 0.83 13.41
CA ILE A 116 1.58 -0.32 13.10
C ILE A 116 2.31 -0.11 11.78
N PHE A 117 1.61 0.27 10.71
CA PHE A 117 2.24 0.50 9.41
C PHE A 117 3.24 1.66 9.41
N GLU A 118 2.94 2.75 10.12
CA GLU A 118 3.89 3.86 10.26
C GLU A 118 5.14 3.44 11.03
N GLU A 119 5.00 2.65 12.10
CA GLU A 119 6.14 2.13 12.84
C GLU A 119 6.98 1.16 11.99
N PHE A 120 6.33 0.27 11.21
CA PHE A 120 7.03 -0.57 10.23
C PHE A 120 7.82 0.26 9.24
N LYS A 121 7.27 1.34 8.68
CA LYS A 121 7.99 2.22 7.74
C LYS A 121 9.26 2.81 8.35
N LEU A 122 9.22 3.18 9.62
CA LEU A 122 10.37 3.75 10.35
C LEU A 122 11.47 2.72 10.60
N LEU A 123 11.09 1.47 10.90
CA LEU A 123 12.04 0.42 11.27
C LEU A 123 12.57 -0.37 10.07
N MET A 124 11.80 -0.43 8.99
CA MET A 124 12.17 -1.17 7.79
C MET A 124 13.37 -0.52 7.08
N PRO A 125 14.40 -1.30 6.75
CA PRO A 125 15.46 -0.84 5.88
C PRO A 125 14.90 -0.56 4.48
N GLY A 126 15.61 0.23 3.68
CA GLY A 126 15.18 0.53 2.31
C GLY A 126 14.26 1.74 2.19
N ASN A 127 13.81 2.35 3.30
CA ASN A 127 13.07 3.61 3.27
C ASN A 127 14.00 4.78 3.58
N ILE A 128 14.00 5.80 2.75
CA ILE A 128 14.82 7.00 2.94
C ILE A 128 14.08 8.26 2.50
N GLU A 129 14.19 9.29 3.33
CA GLU A 129 13.84 10.66 2.95
C GLU A 129 15.13 11.40 2.59
N LEU A 130 15.15 12.00 1.41
CA LEU A 130 16.27 12.73 0.85
C LEU A 130 16.01 14.22 0.92
N ASN A 131 17.03 14.97 1.33
CA ASN A 131 17.04 16.43 1.28
C ASN A 131 17.69 16.95 -0.02
N GLU A 132 17.54 18.24 -0.30
CA GLU A 132 18.03 18.88 -1.55
C GLU A 132 19.53 18.73 -1.82
N THR A 133 20.31 18.36 -0.80
CA THR A 133 21.77 18.30 -0.86
C THR A 133 22.33 16.88 -0.84
N GLU A 134 21.49 15.88 -0.59
CA GLU A 134 21.86 14.47 -0.55
C GLU A 134 21.82 13.84 -1.94
N LYS A 135 22.73 12.89 -2.17
CA LYS A 135 22.77 12.06 -3.36
C LYS A 135 22.49 10.61 -3.00
N LEU A 136 21.57 9.99 -3.73
CA LEU A 136 21.20 8.59 -3.57
C LEU A 136 21.76 7.78 -4.73
N ASN A 137 22.45 6.69 -4.41
CA ASN A 137 22.88 5.67 -5.37
C ASN A 137 22.37 4.30 -4.90
N ALA A 138 21.61 3.60 -5.73
CA ALA A 138 21.09 2.27 -5.41
C ALA A 138 21.30 1.29 -6.56
N ALA A 139 21.55 0.03 -6.21
CA ALA A 139 21.68 -1.05 -7.17
C ALA A 139 21.07 -2.34 -6.60
N GLY A 140 20.25 -3.02 -7.39
CA GLY A 140 19.56 -4.23 -6.97
C GLY A 140 18.49 -4.73 -7.93
N GLU A 141 17.68 -5.65 -7.45
CA GLU A 141 16.54 -6.25 -8.14
C GLU A 141 15.30 -6.23 -7.22
N GLY A 142 14.13 -6.00 -7.80
CA GLY A 142 12.86 -5.91 -7.08
C GLY A 142 12.11 -4.63 -7.41
N ARG A 143 11.47 -4.03 -6.40
CA ARG A 143 10.61 -2.85 -6.51
C ARG A 143 11.26 -1.61 -5.91
N VAL A 144 11.17 -0.50 -6.63
CA VAL A 144 11.58 0.82 -6.15
C VAL A 144 10.42 1.80 -6.28
N ILE A 145 10.17 2.59 -5.24
CA ILE A 145 9.21 3.69 -5.25
C ILE A 145 9.98 4.98 -5.02
N LEU A 146 9.79 5.98 -5.89
CA LEU A 146 10.41 7.30 -5.78
C LEU A 146 9.32 8.36 -5.86
N ILE A 147 9.26 9.27 -4.89
CA ILE A 147 8.25 10.34 -4.83
C ILE A 147 8.94 11.65 -4.49
N GLY A 148 8.92 12.63 -5.39
CA GLY A 148 9.40 13.97 -5.07
C GLY A 148 10.06 14.75 -6.22
N ASP A 149 10.87 15.71 -5.82
CA ASP A 149 11.54 16.71 -6.65
C ASP A 149 12.99 16.29 -6.87
N PHE A 150 13.17 15.27 -7.72
CA PHE A 150 14.49 14.70 -8.05
C PHE A 150 14.88 14.79 -9.52
N ASP A 151 16.17 14.92 -9.79
CA ASP A 151 16.73 14.49 -11.07
C ASP A 151 17.21 13.04 -10.91
N LEU A 152 16.79 12.17 -11.83
CA LEU A 152 17.03 10.73 -11.78
C LEU A 152 17.80 10.27 -13.02
N ASN A 153 18.85 9.47 -12.79
CA ASN A 153 19.39 8.58 -13.79
C ASN A 153 19.05 7.14 -13.40
N LEU A 154 18.43 6.40 -14.31
CA LEU A 154 18.03 5.02 -14.09
C LEU A 154 18.61 4.12 -15.17
N GLN A 155 19.00 2.91 -14.78
CA GLN A 155 19.28 1.82 -15.70
C GLN A 155 18.39 0.64 -15.36
N LEU A 156 17.69 0.10 -16.35
CA LEU A 156 16.84 -1.07 -16.21
C LEU A 156 17.10 -2.04 -17.37
N GLN A 157 17.40 -3.30 -17.08
CA GLN A 157 17.59 -4.34 -18.10
C GLN A 157 16.31 -5.12 -18.40
N GLU A 158 15.45 -5.38 -17.42
CA GLU A 158 14.15 -6.01 -17.66
C GLU A 158 13.20 -5.58 -16.56
N GLY A 159 12.07 -4.96 -16.91
CA GLY A 159 11.14 -4.48 -15.89
C GLY A 159 10.06 -3.55 -16.41
N GLU A 160 9.28 -3.05 -15.47
CA GLU A 160 8.23 -2.06 -15.71
C GLU A 160 8.53 -0.80 -14.89
N MET A 161 8.29 0.36 -15.52
CA MET A 161 8.27 1.65 -14.84
C MET A 161 6.90 2.28 -15.04
N ALA A 162 6.17 2.52 -13.95
CA ALA A 162 4.99 3.36 -13.96
C ALA A 162 5.34 4.77 -13.47
N VAL A 163 4.89 5.78 -14.19
CA VAL A 163 5.06 7.18 -13.80
C VAL A 163 3.70 7.85 -13.66
N MET A 164 3.52 8.53 -12.54
CA MET A 164 2.29 9.18 -12.10
C MET A 164 2.59 10.59 -11.58
N ASP A 165 1.54 11.41 -11.48
CA ASP A 165 1.57 12.76 -10.90
C ASP A 165 2.65 13.68 -11.51
N LEU A 166 2.99 13.48 -12.79
CA LEU A 166 4.03 14.23 -13.49
C LEU A 166 3.64 15.71 -13.64
N SER A 167 4.47 16.58 -13.09
CA SER A 167 4.35 18.02 -13.32
C SER A 167 4.53 18.40 -14.80
N GLN A 168 4.05 19.59 -15.19
CA GLN A 168 4.20 20.09 -16.57
C GLN A 168 5.66 20.40 -16.96
N ASP A 169 6.52 20.69 -15.98
CA ASP A 169 7.96 20.91 -16.21
C ASP A 169 8.76 19.61 -16.32
N SER A 170 8.13 18.46 -16.03
CA SER A 170 8.79 17.16 -16.05
C SER A 170 9.21 16.73 -17.46
N ARG A 171 10.37 16.07 -17.54
CA ARG A 171 10.92 15.53 -18.78
C ARG A 171 11.44 14.12 -18.54
N ILE A 172 11.06 13.22 -19.43
CA ILE A 172 11.54 11.84 -19.44
C ILE A 172 12.27 11.62 -20.76
N LYS A 173 13.51 11.18 -20.68
CA LYS A 173 14.33 10.80 -21.83
C LYS A 173 14.79 9.37 -21.66
N ILE A 174 14.42 8.53 -22.61
CA ILE A 174 14.71 7.10 -22.58
C ILE A 174 15.60 6.75 -23.77
N LYS A 175 16.70 6.06 -23.52
CA LYS A 175 17.59 5.49 -24.53
C LYS A 175 17.60 3.98 -24.37
N GLY A 176 17.02 3.26 -25.33
CA GLY A 176 16.96 1.81 -25.30
C GLY A 176 15.64 1.26 -25.79
N ASN A 177 15.35 0.01 -25.43
CA ASN A 177 14.18 -0.72 -25.88
C ASN A 177 13.07 -0.68 -24.82
N TYR A 178 11.95 -0.06 -25.17
CA TYR A 178 10.78 0.03 -24.32
C TYR A 178 9.48 0.01 -25.14
N LEU A 179 8.38 -0.40 -24.50
CA LEU A 179 7.02 -0.23 -24.99
C LEU A 179 6.25 0.66 -24.01
N LEU A 180 5.56 1.69 -24.53
CA LEU A 180 4.73 2.58 -23.73
C LEU A 180 3.26 2.13 -23.79
N GLU A 181 2.66 1.94 -22.62
CA GLU A 181 1.23 1.79 -22.40
C GLU A 181 0.74 3.00 -21.58
N VAL A 182 -0.24 3.74 -22.10
CA VAL A 182 -0.89 4.82 -21.37
C VAL A 182 -2.20 4.30 -20.82
N LYS A 183 -2.34 4.30 -19.49
CA LYS A 183 -3.58 3.95 -18.81
C LYS A 183 -4.29 5.23 -18.40
N GLU A 184 -5.54 5.37 -18.81
CA GLU A 184 -6.42 6.45 -18.34
C GLU A 184 -6.85 6.12 -16.90
N GLY A 185 -6.13 6.64 -15.92
CA GLY A 185 -6.49 6.57 -14.50
C GLY A 185 -7.35 7.78 -14.10
N ARG A 186 -8.26 7.60 -13.13
CA ARG A 186 -8.82 8.72 -12.38
C ARG A 186 -8.02 8.83 -11.07
N PRO A 187 -7.43 9.98 -10.72
CA PRO A 187 -7.61 11.30 -11.34
C PRO A 187 -6.69 11.62 -12.53
N GLU A 188 -5.59 10.88 -12.75
CA GLU A 188 -4.58 11.22 -13.77
C GLU A 188 -4.11 10.04 -14.62
N LYS A 189 -3.51 10.36 -15.78
CA LYS A 189 -2.92 9.39 -16.70
C LYS A 189 -1.70 8.72 -16.07
N ILE A 190 -1.63 7.40 -16.22
CA ILE A 190 -0.49 6.61 -15.78
C ILE A 190 0.29 6.20 -17.03
N PHE A 191 1.58 6.53 -17.07
CA PHE A 191 2.48 6.12 -18.15
C PHE A 191 3.24 4.89 -17.69
N VAL A 192 2.97 3.75 -18.33
CA VAL A 192 3.63 2.47 -18.03
C VAL A 192 4.62 2.15 -19.14
N TYR A 193 5.90 2.10 -18.80
CA TYR A 193 6.99 1.74 -19.69
C TYR A 193 7.42 0.31 -19.39
N HIS A 194 7.21 -0.58 -20.36
CA HIS A 194 7.71 -1.94 -20.35
C HIS A 194 9.13 -1.94 -20.92
N ILE A 195 10.13 -2.06 -20.08
CA ILE A 195 11.55 -1.88 -20.42
C ILE A 195 12.22 -3.24 -20.61
N LYS A 196 12.91 -3.38 -21.75
CA LYS A 196 13.74 -4.56 -22.07
C LYS A 196 15.24 -4.29 -21.99
N SER A 197 15.64 -3.03 -21.93
CA SER A 197 17.01 -2.54 -21.66
C SER A 197 17.01 -1.06 -21.99
N ALA A 198 17.07 -0.18 -20.99
CA ALA A 198 17.13 1.25 -21.21
C ALA A 198 17.88 2.02 -20.12
N ASP A 199 18.53 3.09 -20.56
CA ASP A 199 18.99 4.20 -19.71
C ASP A 199 17.93 5.30 -19.73
N LEU A 200 17.59 5.84 -18.56
CA LEU A 200 16.57 6.87 -18.40
C LEU A 200 17.15 8.07 -17.67
N GLU A 201 16.87 9.25 -18.19
CA GLU A 201 17.12 10.53 -17.53
C GLU A 201 15.74 11.17 -17.27
N ILE A 202 15.39 11.43 -16.01
CA ILE A 202 14.09 11.99 -15.62
C ILE A 202 14.33 13.22 -14.76
N SER A 203 13.77 14.36 -15.15
CA SER A 203 13.93 15.64 -14.45
C SER A 203 12.59 16.36 -14.30
N GLY A 204 12.58 17.38 -13.42
CA GLY A 204 11.43 18.24 -13.13
C GLY A 204 10.85 18.01 -11.74
N SER A 205 9.89 18.85 -11.34
CA SER A 205 9.24 18.76 -10.04
C SER A 205 8.16 17.68 -9.98
N ARG A 206 7.70 17.34 -8.77
CA ARG A 206 6.55 16.48 -8.42
C ARG A 206 6.32 15.32 -9.39
N LYS A 207 6.82 14.16 -9.02
CA LYS A 207 6.61 12.92 -9.75
C LYS A 207 6.64 11.73 -8.80
N THR A 208 5.84 10.74 -9.15
CA THR A 208 5.78 9.44 -8.50
C THR A 208 6.22 8.39 -9.51
N LEU A 209 7.27 7.63 -9.20
CA LEU A 209 7.77 6.53 -10.01
C LEU A 209 7.65 5.23 -9.22
N LEU A 210 7.11 4.21 -9.88
CA LEU A 210 7.13 2.84 -9.40
C LEU A 210 7.92 2.02 -10.41
N LEU A 211 9.01 1.42 -9.96
CA LEU A 211 9.89 0.56 -10.75
C LEU A 211 9.76 -0.85 -10.23
N ASN A 212 9.71 -1.83 -11.13
CA ASN A 212 9.86 -3.24 -10.79
C ASN A 212 10.72 -3.92 -11.85
N GLY A 213 11.78 -4.60 -11.46
CA GLY A 213 12.65 -5.24 -12.44
C GLY A 213 13.94 -5.80 -11.86
N GLU A 214 14.78 -6.28 -12.78
CA GLU A 214 16.09 -6.83 -12.50
C GLU A 214 17.20 -5.86 -12.93
N ASN A 215 18.34 -5.91 -12.23
CA ASN A 215 19.50 -5.06 -12.48
C ASN A 215 19.15 -3.57 -12.56
N ILE A 216 18.37 -3.11 -11.58
CA ILE A 216 18.00 -1.71 -11.41
C ILE A 216 19.21 -0.98 -10.85
N THR A 217 19.59 0.12 -11.51
CA THR A 217 20.48 1.13 -10.94
C THR A 217 19.73 2.45 -10.86
N VAL A 218 19.82 3.12 -9.71
CA VAL A 218 19.18 4.41 -9.45
C VAL A 218 20.23 5.39 -8.95
N GLU A 219 20.35 6.52 -9.63
CA GLU A 219 21.02 7.71 -9.12
C GLU A 219 19.97 8.81 -8.99
N ALA A 220 19.85 9.41 -7.81
CA ALA A 220 18.90 10.49 -7.56
C ALA A 220 19.57 11.65 -6.83
N GLU A 221 19.30 12.87 -7.30
CA GLU A 221 19.68 14.11 -6.64
C GLU A 221 18.44 14.98 -6.46
N GLY A 222 18.25 15.55 -5.26
CA GLY A 222 17.10 16.39 -4.94
C GLY A 222 16.33 15.90 -3.73
N LYS A 223 15.09 16.36 -3.57
CA LYS A 223 14.31 16.17 -2.35
C LYS A 223 13.10 15.25 -2.54
N GLY A 224 12.87 14.37 -1.57
CA GLY A 224 11.65 13.56 -1.50
C GLY A 224 11.87 12.24 -0.77
N TYR A 225 11.15 11.21 -1.21
CA TYR A 225 11.13 9.90 -0.57
C TYR A 225 11.48 8.78 -1.56
N ALA A 226 12.28 7.82 -1.10
CA ALA A 226 12.59 6.59 -1.82
C ALA A 226 12.34 5.36 -0.94
N ALA A 227 11.75 4.32 -1.52
CA ALA A 227 11.57 3.02 -0.88
C ALA A 227 12.05 1.89 -1.80
N PHE A 228 12.86 0.98 -1.25
CA PHE A 228 13.48 -0.12 -1.97
C PHE A 228 13.08 -1.47 -1.36
N PHE A 229 12.56 -2.36 -2.20
CA PHE A 229 12.12 -3.71 -1.83
C PHE A 229 12.74 -4.75 -2.76
N GLY A 230 13.33 -5.81 -2.22
CA GLY A 230 13.97 -6.87 -2.98
C GLY A 230 15.39 -7.11 -2.49
N ASN A 231 16.29 -7.39 -3.43
CA ASN A 231 17.67 -7.72 -3.14
C ASN A 231 18.58 -6.65 -3.74
N GLY A 232 19.21 -5.86 -2.87
CA GLY A 232 19.99 -4.72 -3.31
C GLY A 232 20.53 -3.90 -2.16
N THR A 233 21.30 -2.88 -2.52
CA THR A 233 21.82 -1.91 -1.56
C THR A 233 21.61 -0.49 -2.07
N TYR A 234 21.61 0.45 -1.15
CA TYR A 234 21.69 1.86 -1.48
C TYR A 234 22.71 2.56 -0.60
N ILE A 235 23.22 3.68 -1.11
CA ILE A 235 24.16 4.58 -0.47
C ILE A 235 23.56 5.99 -0.57
N VAL A 236 23.48 6.67 0.55
CA VAL A 236 23.18 8.10 0.60
C VAL A 236 24.44 8.84 0.98
N GLU A 237 24.82 9.83 0.17
CA GLU A 237 25.98 10.69 0.38
C GLU A 237 25.50 12.10 0.72
N ASP A 238 25.93 12.62 1.87
CA ASP A 238 25.71 14.01 2.29
C ASP A 238 26.84 14.93 1.77
N VAL A 239 26.62 16.25 1.79
CA VAL A 239 27.60 17.30 1.42
C VAL A 239 28.91 17.17 2.20
N ASN A 240 28.85 16.63 3.42
CA ASN A 240 30.02 16.40 4.27
C ASN A 240 30.82 15.14 3.89
N GLY A 241 30.42 14.41 2.84
CA GLY A 241 31.05 13.15 2.40
C GLY A 241 30.78 11.98 3.34
N THR A 242 29.74 12.08 4.18
CA THR A 242 29.31 10.97 5.03
C THR A 242 28.39 10.06 4.23
N ASN A 243 28.73 8.77 4.18
CA ASN A 243 28.01 7.78 3.40
C ASN A 243 27.22 6.84 4.32
N ARG A 244 25.90 6.79 4.13
CA ARG A 244 25.02 5.81 4.78
C ARG A 244 24.70 4.70 3.81
N LYS A 245 25.23 3.49 4.04
CA LYS A 245 24.97 2.31 3.22
C LYS A 245 24.02 1.37 3.94
N GLU A 246 22.93 1.02 3.29
CA GLU A 246 21.90 0.11 3.82
C GLU A 246 21.43 -0.89 2.74
N GLN A 247 20.75 -1.95 3.17
CA GLN A 247 20.17 -2.98 2.31
C GLN A 247 18.73 -2.61 1.93
N TRP A 248 18.23 -3.16 0.82
CA TRP A 248 16.83 -3.06 0.46
C TRP A 248 15.96 -3.86 1.45
N ALA A 249 14.69 -3.49 1.61
CA ALA A 249 13.75 -4.24 2.42
C ALA A 249 13.40 -5.57 1.73
N ILE A 250 13.22 -6.67 2.47
CA ILE A 250 12.78 -7.91 1.83
C ILE A 250 11.34 -7.77 1.32
N ASN A 251 11.13 -8.14 0.06
CA ASN A 251 9.87 -7.94 -0.66
C ASN A 251 8.67 -8.77 -0.11
N SER A 252 8.95 -9.82 0.66
CA SER A 252 7.94 -10.79 1.16
C SER A 252 6.86 -10.20 2.08
N PHE A 253 7.04 -8.99 2.63
CA PHE A 253 6.06 -8.42 3.56
C PHE A 253 4.83 -7.80 2.91
N PHE A 254 4.94 -7.29 1.68
CA PHE A 254 3.85 -6.55 1.02
C PHE A 254 3.30 -7.21 -0.24
N ASP A 255 3.97 -8.25 -0.76
CA ASP A 255 3.81 -8.59 -2.18
C ASP A 255 2.64 -9.49 -2.55
N GLU A 256 1.98 -10.18 -1.61
CA GLU A 256 1.02 -11.19 -2.06
C GLU A 256 -0.46 -10.85 -1.91
N GLN A 257 -0.91 -9.98 -1.00
CA GLN A 257 -2.37 -9.93 -0.71
C GLN A 257 -2.98 -8.59 -0.26
N MET A 258 -2.23 -7.48 -0.24
CA MET A 258 -2.83 -6.15 0.02
C MET A 258 -3.43 -5.51 -1.25
N MET A 259 -2.99 -5.95 -2.43
CA MET A 259 -3.57 -5.58 -3.72
C MET A 259 -4.40 -6.78 -4.20
N GLN A 260 -5.69 -6.81 -3.85
CA GLN A 260 -6.60 -7.71 -4.55
C GLN A 260 -6.50 -7.40 -6.05
N LYS A 261 -6.16 -8.41 -6.87
CA LYS A 261 -6.32 -8.33 -8.32
C LYS A 261 -7.78 -7.99 -8.60
N GLU A 262 -8.05 -6.77 -9.05
CA GLU A 262 -9.31 -6.50 -9.73
C GLU A 262 -9.42 -7.48 -10.92
N PRO A 263 -10.59 -8.08 -11.17
CA PRO A 263 -10.76 -9.00 -12.28
C PRO A 263 -10.52 -8.26 -13.61
N ASP A 264 -9.64 -8.83 -14.44
CA ASP A 264 -9.29 -8.33 -15.78
C ASP A 264 -10.53 -7.92 -16.59
N LYS A 265 -10.78 -6.62 -16.68
CA LYS A 265 -11.65 -6.08 -17.73
C LYS A 265 -10.84 -6.02 -19.01
N LYS A 266 -11.15 -6.94 -19.93
CA LYS A 266 -10.68 -6.91 -21.32
C LYS A 266 -11.24 -5.67 -22.01
N GLU A 267 -10.48 -4.58 -22.01
CA GLU A 267 -10.68 -3.48 -22.96
C GLU A 267 -9.69 -3.58 -24.12
N ASN A 268 -10.21 -3.47 -25.34
CA ASN A 268 -9.48 -3.60 -26.59
C ASN A 268 -8.38 -2.54 -26.70
N ARG A 269 -7.12 -2.98 -26.78
CA ARG A 269 -5.92 -2.12 -26.84
C ARG A 269 -5.40 -2.01 -28.27
N THR A 270 -4.98 -0.81 -28.67
CA THR A 270 -4.13 -0.62 -29.85
C THR A 270 -2.74 -0.24 -29.34
N PRO A 271 -1.73 -1.12 -29.40
CA PRO A 271 -0.38 -0.81 -28.94
C PRO A 271 0.30 0.15 -29.92
N LEU A 272 0.82 1.27 -29.41
CA LEU A 272 1.71 2.16 -30.17
C LEU A 272 3.14 1.60 -30.06
N THR A 273 3.64 1.06 -31.18
CA THR A 273 5.01 0.55 -31.27
C THR A 273 5.93 1.71 -31.68
N GLY A 274 6.81 2.16 -30.78
CA GLY A 274 7.89 3.08 -31.13
C GLY A 274 9.18 2.31 -31.43
N MET A 275 9.64 2.28 -32.68
CA MET A 275 11.01 1.87 -33.05
C MET A 275 11.76 3.13 -33.48
N HIS A 276 12.77 3.62 -32.76
CA HIS A 276 13.57 4.77 -33.25
C HIS A 276 15.05 4.83 -32.82
N ASP A 277 15.78 5.61 -33.63
CA ASP A 277 17.23 5.75 -33.86
C ASP A 277 18.07 6.20 -32.64
N PRO A 278 19.22 5.56 -32.36
CA PRO A 278 20.09 5.81 -31.21
C PRO A 278 20.71 7.22 -31.09
N LYS A 279 20.54 8.13 -32.05
CA LYS A 279 21.20 9.46 -32.01
C LYS A 279 20.37 10.63 -31.47
N THR A 280 19.06 10.49 -31.31
CA THR A 280 18.21 11.56 -30.79
C THR A 280 17.21 10.99 -29.80
N GLY A 281 17.53 11.06 -28.51
CA GLY A 281 16.58 10.74 -27.45
C GLY A 281 15.31 11.58 -27.61
N ILE A 282 14.14 10.95 -27.50
CA ILE A 282 12.86 11.65 -27.59
C ILE A 282 12.70 12.52 -26.35
N ILE A 283 12.42 13.81 -26.55
CA ILE A 283 11.90 14.70 -25.51
C ILE A 283 10.38 14.61 -25.61
N ILE A 284 9.73 13.88 -24.70
CA ILE A 284 8.28 13.96 -24.56
C ILE A 284 7.99 15.28 -23.83
N LYS A 285 7.54 16.30 -24.57
CA LYS A 285 6.91 17.49 -23.98
C LYS A 285 5.42 17.18 -23.82
N ILE A 286 4.96 17.13 -22.58
CA ILE A 286 3.55 16.98 -22.25
C ILE A 286 2.91 18.37 -22.39
N TYR A 287 1.90 18.50 -23.25
CA TYR A 287 1.07 19.70 -23.40
C TYR A 287 -0.20 19.57 -22.58
#